data_AF-A0A2N5A419-F1
#
_entry.id   AF-A0A2N5A419-F1
#
_cell.length_a   1.000
_cell.length_b   1.000
_cell.length_c   1.000
_cell.angle_alpha   90.00
_cell.angle_beta   90.00
_cell.angle_gamma   90.00
#
_symmetry.space_group_name_H-M   'P 1'
#
loop_
_entity.id
_entity.type
_entity.pdbx_description
1 polymer ?
#
loop_
_entity_poly.entity_id
_entity_poly.type
_entity_poly.pdbx_seq_one_letter_code
_entity_poly.pdbx_strand_id
1 'polypeptide(L)'
;YTERVRIQGAELPEAAHTASFAEIEAARGDISLTYFEYGTLSALWLFKQAQLDVVILEVGLGGRLDATNIVDADVAVVTSIALDHTDWLGPDRESIGREKAGIFRAGKPAVVGEPDMPHTIADVASEKGALLQRRGVDWCYEVEDATWSFRDAAGALSRLPLPQVPLPNAATAVAALRASGLAVDDAILR
;
A
#
# COMPACT_ATOMS: atom_id res chain seq x y z
N TYR A 1 -10.58 0.73 -17.42
CA TYR A 1 -11.12 0.12 -16.16
C TYR A 1 -10.31 -1.09 -15.76
N THR A 2 -10.09 -2.03 -16.70
CA THR A 2 -9.29 -3.26 -16.55
C THR A 2 -7.91 -3.05 -15.94
N GLU A 3 -7.25 -1.92 -16.23
CA GLU A 3 -5.98 -1.47 -15.62
C GLU A 3 -5.93 -1.55 -14.08
N ARG A 4 -7.10 -1.49 -13.41
CA ARG A 4 -7.26 -1.54 -11.95
C ARG A 4 -6.96 -2.92 -11.34
N VAL A 5 -6.95 -3.98 -12.14
CA VAL A 5 -6.62 -5.34 -11.70
C VAL A 5 -5.57 -5.92 -12.64
N ARG A 6 -4.37 -6.16 -12.11
CA ARG A 6 -3.30 -6.82 -12.84
C ARG A 6 -2.90 -8.12 -12.14
N ILE A 7 -2.67 -9.16 -12.92
CA ILE A 7 -2.18 -10.46 -12.46
C ILE A 7 -0.97 -10.81 -13.31
N GLN A 8 0.15 -11.17 -12.67
CA GLN A 8 1.45 -11.38 -13.33
C GLN A 8 1.84 -10.22 -14.28
N GLY A 9 1.52 -8.98 -13.91
CA GLY A 9 1.83 -7.78 -14.67
C GLY A 9 0.88 -7.45 -15.84
N ALA A 10 -0.10 -8.31 -16.13
CA ALA A 10 -1.05 -8.11 -17.23
C ALA A 10 -2.46 -7.80 -16.74
N GLU A 11 -3.22 -7.03 -17.52
CA GLU A 11 -4.66 -6.84 -17.34
C GLU A 11 -5.42 -8.14 -17.62
N LEU A 12 -6.59 -8.28 -17.01
CA LEU A 12 -7.48 -9.40 -17.26
C LEU A 12 -8.46 -9.10 -18.40
N PRO A 13 -8.95 -10.12 -19.13
CA PRO A 13 -10.00 -9.93 -20.12
C PRO A 13 -11.26 -9.31 -19.50
N GLU A 14 -11.95 -8.43 -20.23
CA GLU A 14 -13.20 -7.81 -19.77
C GLU A 14 -14.24 -8.84 -19.30
N ALA A 15 -14.30 -9.99 -19.97
CA ALA A 15 -15.19 -11.09 -19.61
C ALA A 15 -14.96 -11.61 -18.18
N ALA A 16 -13.71 -11.60 -17.69
CA ALA A 16 -13.38 -11.99 -16.32
C ALA A 16 -13.97 -11.00 -15.32
N HIS A 17 -13.88 -9.70 -15.60
CA HIS A 17 -14.49 -8.65 -14.78
C HIS A 17 -16.01 -8.71 -14.77
N THR A 18 -16.65 -8.95 -15.93
CA THR A 18 -18.11 -9.09 -15.97
C THR A 18 -18.59 -10.32 -15.21
N ALA A 19 -17.83 -11.42 -15.25
CA ALA A 19 -18.14 -12.63 -14.49
C ALA A 19 -18.00 -12.38 -12.98
N SER A 20 -16.91 -11.74 -12.55
CA SER A 20 -16.74 -11.40 -11.12
C SER A 20 -17.82 -10.42 -10.65
N PHE A 21 -18.25 -9.46 -11.47
CA PHE A 21 -19.37 -8.59 -11.11
C PHE A 21 -20.68 -9.35 -10.92
N ALA A 22 -20.98 -10.32 -11.78
CA ALA A 22 -22.19 -11.14 -11.60
C ALA A 22 -22.16 -11.93 -10.28
N GLU A 23 -20.99 -12.42 -9.87
CA GLU A 23 -20.81 -13.09 -8.58
C GLU A 23 -21.03 -12.13 -7.39
N ILE A 24 -20.49 -10.90 -7.46
CA ILE A 24 -20.73 -9.88 -6.44
C ILE A 24 -22.21 -9.47 -6.39
N GLU A 25 -22.88 -9.36 -7.54
CA GLU A 25 -24.31 -9.02 -7.61
C GLU A 25 -25.17 -10.08 -6.92
N ALA A 26 -24.90 -11.35 -7.20
CA ALA A 26 -25.62 -12.45 -6.58
C ALA A 26 -25.34 -12.52 -5.07
N ALA A 27 -24.09 -12.26 -4.66
CA ALA A 27 -23.68 -12.38 -3.26
C ALA A 27 -24.15 -11.22 -2.37
N ARG A 28 -24.25 -9.99 -2.90
CA ARG A 28 -24.61 -8.81 -2.09
C ARG A 28 -26.07 -8.83 -1.61
N GLY A 29 -26.96 -9.52 -2.32
CA GLY A 29 -28.39 -9.51 -2.03
C GLY A 29 -28.95 -8.09 -1.96
N ASP A 30 -29.57 -7.74 -0.84
CA ASP A 30 -30.15 -6.41 -0.61
C ASP A 30 -29.13 -5.37 -0.12
N ILE A 31 -27.88 -5.76 0.15
CA ILE A 31 -26.84 -4.81 0.60
C ILE A 31 -26.45 -3.92 -0.59
N SER A 32 -26.59 -2.62 -0.39
CA SER A 32 -26.13 -1.63 -1.36
C SER A 32 -24.63 -1.43 -1.26
N LEU A 33 -23.97 -1.32 -2.40
CA LEU A 33 -22.53 -1.08 -2.52
C LEU A 33 -22.31 0.13 -3.42
N THR A 34 -21.38 1.00 -3.04
CA THR A 34 -20.87 2.06 -3.91
C THR A 34 -20.07 1.46 -5.07
N TYR A 35 -19.82 2.28 -6.09
CA TYR A 35 -18.99 1.88 -7.23
C TYR A 35 -17.61 1.35 -6.80
N PHE A 36 -16.98 2.01 -5.83
CA PHE A 36 -15.64 1.62 -5.38
C PHE A 36 -15.65 0.34 -4.55
N GLU A 37 -16.63 0.18 -3.64
CA GLU A 37 -16.79 -1.08 -2.88
C GLU A 37 -17.04 -2.26 -3.81
N TYR A 38 -17.88 -2.09 -4.82
CA TYR A 38 -18.18 -3.13 -5.81
C TYR A 38 -16.93 -3.53 -6.62
N GLY A 39 -16.17 -2.53 -7.08
CA GLY A 39 -14.92 -2.74 -7.79
C GLY A 39 -13.86 -3.45 -6.94
N THR A 40 -13.74 -3.08 -5.66
CA THR A 40 -12.82 -3.71 -4.72
C THR A 40 -13.17 -5.18 -4.46
N LEU A 41 -14.45 -5.49 -4.21
CA LEU A 41 -14.89 -6.88 -4.04
C LEU A 41 -14.64 -7.71 -5.31
N SER A 42 -14.89 -7.15 -6.49
CA SER A 42 -14.59 -7.77 -7.77
C SER A 42 -13.09 -8.09 -7.92
N ALA A 43 -12.21 -7.15 -7.59
CA ALA A 43 -10.76 -7.37 -7.60
C ALA A 43 -10.32 -8.48 -6.62
N LEU A 44 -10.83 -8.44 -5.37
CA LEU A 44 -10.54 -9.46 -4.36
C LEU A 44 -11.02 -10.85 -4.80
N TRP A 45 -12.19 -10.93 -5.44
CA TRP A 45 -12.70 -12.17 -6.00
C TRP A 45 -11.77 -12.71 -7.11
N LEU A 46 -11.33 -11.85 -8.04
CA LEU A 46 -10.42 -12.23 -9.13
C LEU A 46 -9.07 -12.72 -8.59
N PHE A 47 -8.49 -12.04 -7.61
CA PHE A 47 -7.26 -12.46 -6.96
C PHE A 47 -7.40 -13.80 -6.25
N LYS A 48 -8.54 -14.05 -5.59
CA LYS A 48 -8.84 -15.33 -4.95
C LYS A 48 -8.88 -16.47 -5.98
N GLN A 49 -9.52 -16.26 -7.14
CA GLN A 49 -9.57 -17.27 -8.20
C GLN A 49 -8.19 -17.57 -8.80
N ALA A 50 -7.33 -16.57 -8.87
CA ALA A 50 -5.99 -16.71 -9.42
C ALA A 50 -4.97 -17.37 -8.48
N GLN A 51 -5.34 -17.67 -7.23
CA GLN A 51 -4.51 -18.39 -6.25
C GLN A 51 -3.11 -17.76 -6.07
N LEU A 52 -3.07 -16.44 -5.89
CA LEU A 52 -1.83 -15.67 -5.80
C LEU A 52 -1.12 -15.84 -4.46
N ASP A 53 0.21 -15.76 -4.47
CA ASP A 53 1.05 -15.75 -3.27
C ASP A 53 0.98 -14.41 -2.53
N VAL A 54 0.92 -13.30 -3.29
CA VAL A 54 0.92 -11.93 -2.77
C VAL A 54 -0.09 -11.09 -3.56
N VAL A 55 -0.82 -10.23 -2.84
CA VAL A 55 -1.72 -9.23 -3.41
C VAL A 55 -1.30 -7.86 -2.91
N ILE A 56 -1.21 -6.88 -3.81
CA ILE A 56 -0.95 -5.48 -3.47
C ILE A 56 -2.25 -4.71 -3.69
N LEU A 57 -2.75 -4.07 -2.63
CA LEU A 57 -3.97 -3.26 -2.66
C LEU A 57 -3.60 -1.78 -2.55
N GLU A 58 -3.89 -1.02 -3.61
CA GLU A 58 -3.80 0.44 -3.57
C GLU A 58 -5.10 0.99 -2.96
N VAL A 59 -4.95 1.74 -1.87
CA VAL A 59 -6.07 2.40 -1.18
C VAL A 59 -6.70 3.45 -2.11
N GLY A 60 -8.03 3.44 -2.23
CA GLY A 60 -8.74 4.40 -3.07
C GLY A 60 -8.71 5.81 -2.51
N LEU A 61 -9.21 5.99 -1.28
CA LEU A 61 -9.25 7.29 -0.61
C LEU A 61 -9.02 7.17 0.90
N GLY A 62 -8.09 7.97 1.42
CA GLY A 62 -7.77 7.96 2.85
C GLY A 62 -7.11 6.65 3.27
N GLY A 63 -7.87 5.80 3.96
CA GLY A 63 -7.40 4.50 4.44
C GLY A 63 -8.36 3.86 5.43
N ARG A 64 -8.65 4.54 6.53
CA ARG A 64 -9.48 4.02 7.64
C ARG A 64 -10.83 3.47 7.18
N LEU A 65 -11.50 4.19 6.28
CA LEU A 65 -12.83 3.85 5.76
C LEU A 65 -12.81 3.40 4.29
N ASP A 66 -11.63 3.16 3.74
CA ASP A 66 -11.52 2.70 2.36
C ASP A 66 -11.96 1.24 2.23
N ALA A 67 -12.58 0.89 1.10
CA ALA A 67 -13.07 -0.46 0.84
C ALA A 67 -11.94 -1.52 0.89
N THR A 68 -10.70 -1.14 0.56
CA THR A 68 -9.55 -2.07 0.65
C THR A 68 -9.20 -2.43 2.09
N ASN A 69 -9.56 -1.59 3.06
CA ASN A 69 -9.23 -1.76 4.46
C ASN A 69 -10.09 -2.82 5.17
N ILE A 70 -10.99 -3.50 4.46
CA ILE A 70 -11.64 -4.73 4.95
C ILE A 70 -10.65 -5.91 5.00
N VAL A 71 -9.52 -5.82 4.27
CA VAL A 71 -8.47 -6.83 4.26
C VAL A 71 -7.42 -6.47 5.31
N ASP A 72 -7.06 -7.44 6.15
CA ASP A 72 -6.00 -7.29 7.13
C ASP A 72 -4.63 -7.43 6.46
N ALA A 73 -3.99 -6.29 6.18
CA ALA A 73 -2.69 -6.26 5.52
C ALA A 73 -1.57 -6.84 6.41
N ASP A 74 -0.71 -7.65 5.81
CA ASP A 74 0.52 -8.14 6.45
C ASP A 74 1.60 -7.06 6.56
N VAL A 75 1.63 -6.12 5.60
CA VAL A 75 2.44 -4.90 5.63
C VAL A 75 1.57 -3.76 5.15
N ALA A 76 1.49 -2.70 5.95
CA ALA A 76 0.77 -1.48 5.59
C ALA A 76 1.76 -0.37 5.23
N VAL A 77 1.43 0.43 4.21
CA VAL A 77 2.34 1.43 3.65
C VAL A 77 1.65 2.78 3.50
N VAL A 78 2.25 3.83 4.06
CA VAL A 78 1.91 5.23 3.77
C VAL A 78 3.05 5.84 2.98
N THR A 79 2.82 6.13 1.70
CA THR A 79 3.85 6.65 0.79
C THR A 79 4.22 8.10 1.06
N SER A 80 3.22 8.98 1.14
CA SER A 80 3.36 10.41 1.39
C SER A 80 2.09 11.01 1.98
N ILE A 81 2.22 12.18 2.61
CA ILE A 81 1.12 13.03 3.07
C ILE A 81 1.18 14.36 2.32
N ALA A 82 0.06 14.74 1.71
CA ALA A 82 -0.15 16.04 1.10
C ALA A 82 -1.59 16.49 1.37
N LEU A 83 -1.85 17.79 1.24
CA LEU A 83 -3.22 18.31 1.32
C LEU A 83 -3.95 17.95 0.03
N ASP A 84 -4.76 16.90 0.09
CA ASP A 84 -5.64 16.46 -0.98
C ASP A 84 -6.89 15.83 -0.37
N HIS A 85 -8.02 15.92 -1.07
CA HIS A 85 -9.31 15.42 -0.63
C HIS A 85 -9.72 15.86 0.79
N THR A 86 -9.46 17.13 1.11
CA THR A 86 -9.68 17.70 2.46
C THR A 86 -11.13 17.64 2.93
N ASP A 87 -12.09 17.60 2.01
CA ASP A 87 -13.52 17.47 2.32
C ASP A 87 -13.84 16.14 3.03
N TRP A 88 -13.05 15.10 2.77
CA TRP A 88 -13.22 13.76 3.34
C TRP A 88 -12.22 13.45 4.43
N LEU A 89 -10.97 13.90 4.25
CA LEU A 89 -9.83 13.51 5.07
C LEU A 89 -9.49 14.55 6.16
N GLY A 90 -10.12 15.71 6.11
CA GLY A 90 -9.87 16.83 7.00
C GLY A 90 -8.93 17.89 6.41
N PRO A 91 -8.81 19.05 7.07
CA PRO A 91 -8.23 20.24 6.48
C PRO A 91 -6.70 20.30 6.54
N ASP A 92 -6.04 19.36 7.22
CA ASP A 92 -4.62 19.44 7.54
C ASP A 92 -3.89 18.10 7.43
N ARG A 93 -2.55 18.15 7.45
CA ARG A 93 -1.70 16.95 7.34
C ARG A 93 -1.96 15.95 8.47
N GLU A 94 -2.40 16.40 9.64
CA GLU A 94 -2.63 15.54 10.81
C GLU A 94 -3.94 14.74 10.66
N SER A 95 -5.03 15.39 10.29
CA SER A 95 -6.28 14.72 9.97
C SER A 95 -6.10 13.71 8.82
N ILE A 96 -5.41 14.10 7.74
CA ILE A 96 -5.09 13.20 6.62
C ILE A 96 -4.20 12.04 7.07
N GLY A 97 -3.17 12.31 7.87
CA GLY A 97 -2.26 11.30 8.42
C GLY A 97 -3.00 10.25 9.23
N ARG A 98 -3.90 10.67 10.12
CA ARG A 98 -4.75 9.78 10.92
C ARG A 98 -5.65 8.89 10.05
N GLU A 99 -6.29 9.43 9.02
CA GLU A 99 -7.13 8.65 8.11
C GLU A 99 -6.31 7.60 7.35
N LYS A 100 -5.14 7.97 6.82
CA LYS A 100 -4.27 7.03 6.09
C LYS A 100 -3.71 5.95 7.01
N ALA A 101 -3.28 6.29 8.22
CA ALA A 101 -2.79 5.31 9.21
C ALA A 101 -3.86 4.30 9.65
N GLY A 102 -5.13 4.53 9.32
CA GLY A 102 -6.22 3.59 9.54
C GLY A 102 -6.01 2.20 8.92
N ILE A 103 -5.11 2.05 7.94
CA ILE A 103 -4.77 0.75 7.34
C ILE A 103 -3.80 -0.10 8.20
N PHE A 104 -3.21 0.47 9.25
CA PHE A 104 -2.28 -0.28 10.11
C PHE A 104 -2.98 -1.44 10.84
N ARG A 105 -2.20 -2.45 11.21
CA ARG A 105 -2.65 -3.67 11.89
C ARG A 105 -1.74 -4.02 13.07
N ALA A 106 -2.33 -4.61 14.11
CA ALA A 106 -1.63 -4.97 15.33
C ALA A 106 -0.51 -5.99 15.07
N GLY A 107 0.69 -5.72 15.57
CA GLY A 107 1.86 -6.58 15.39
C GLY A 107 2.38 -6.68 13.95
N LYS A 108 1.84 -5.88 13.01
CA LYS A 108 2.26 -5.86 11.61
C LYS A 108 3.10 -4.62 11.30
N PRO A 109 4.05 -4.71 10.36
CA PRO A 109 4.80 -3.54 9.87
C PRO A 109 3.90 -2.44 9.32
N ALA A 110 4.19 -1.21 9.75
CA ALA A 110 3.59 0.03 9.27
C ALA A 110 4.71 0.92 8.70
N VAL A 111 4.94 0.84 7.39
CA VAL A 111 6.03 1.53 6.70
C VAL A 111 5.57 2.91 6.25
N VAL A 112 6.35 3.94 6.59
CA VAL A 112 6.02 5.34 6.26
C VAL A 112 7.15 5.99 5.47
N GLY A 113 6.86 6.33 4.21
CA GLY A 113 7.76 7.01 3.28
C GLY A 113 7.76 8.54 3.35
N GLU A 114 6.78 9.10 4.06
CA GLU A 114 6.67 10.54 4.31
C GLU A 114 7.82 11.02 5.20
N PRO A 115 8.73 11.87 4.70
CA PRO A 115 9.86 12.35 5.49
C PRO A 115 9.45 13.33 6.59
N ASP A 116 8.39 14.12 6.39
CA ASP A 116 7.83 15.05 7.37
C ASP A 116 6.54 14.46 7.98
N MET A 117 6.68 13.32 8.64
CA MET A 117 5.57 12.49 9.09
C MET A 117 4.70 13.21 10.14
N PRO A 118 3.38 13.39 9.91
CA PRO A 118 2.45 13.89 10.92
C PRO A 118 2.44 13.04 12.20
N HIS A 119 2.35 13.66 13.37
CA HIS A 119 2.43 12.93 14.65
C HIS A 119 1.27 11.96 14.85
N THR A 120 0.10 12.29 14.30
CA THR A 120 -1.09 11.43 14.32
C THR A 120 -0.88 10.05 13.70
N ILE A 121 0.06 9.88 12.76
CA ILE A 121 0.40 8.56 12.23
C ILE A 121 1.03 7.68 13.32
N ALA A 122 1.91 8.26 14.13
CA ALA A 122 2.52 7.56 15.26
C ALA A 122 1.50 7.25 16.35
N ASP A 123 0.57 8.18 16.62
CA ASP A 123 -0.53 7.94 17.56
C ASP A 123 -1.36 6.73 17.14
N VAL A 124 -1.81 6.67 15.87
CA VAL A 124 -2.59 5.53 15.36
C VAL A 124 -1.80 4.23 15.37
N ALA A 125 -0.50 4.28 15.03
CA ALA A 125 0.36 3.10 15.12
C ALA A 125 0.44 2.56 16.56
N SER A 126 0.57 3.46 17.54
CA SER A 126 0.55 3.12 18.98
C SER A 126 -0.81 2.56 19.41
N GLU A 127 -1.91 3.24 19.07
CA GLU A 127 -3.29 2.82 19.36
C GLU A 127 -3.57 1.40 18.84
N LYS A 128 -3.06 1.06 17.65
CA LYS A 128 -3.25 -0.25 17.02
C LYS A 128 -2.19 -1.28 17.43
N GLY A 129 -1.10 -0.88 18.08
CA GLY A 129 0.06 -1.74 18.33
C GLY A 129 0.77 -2.18 17.05
N ALA A 130 0.79 -1.33 16.01
CA ALA A 130 1.50 -1.59 14.76
C ALA A 130 3.00 -1.30 14.89
N LEU A 131 3.82 -2.01 14.10
CA LEU A 131 5.27 -1.89 14.13
C LEU A 131 5.72 -0.78 13.16
N LEU A 132 5.73 0.46 13.65
CA LEU A 132 6.03 1.65 12.84
C LEU A 132 7.50 1.68 12.36
N GLN A 133 7.71 1.90 11.06
CA GLN A 133 9.02 2.01 10.43
C GLN A 133 9.07 3.22 9.49
N ARG A 134 9.84 4.24 9.85
CA ARG A 134 9.80 5.57 9.25
C ARG A 134 11.06 5.89 8.46
N ARG A 135 10.85 6.56 7.33
CA ARG A 135 11.92 7.22 6.61
C ARG A 135 12.66 8.22 7.52
N GLY A 136 13.99 8.20 7.47
CA GLY A 136 14.85 9.08 8.26
C GLY A 136 15.05 8.65 9.72
N VAL A 137 14.39 7.58 10.17
CA VAL A 137 14.56 7.02 11.52
C VAL A 137 14.95 5.54 11.44
N ASP A 138 14.09 4.73 10.84
CA ASP A 138 14.22 3.27 10.80
C ASP A 138 14.87 2.80 9.49
N TRP A 139 14.70 3.59 8.43
CA TRP A 139 15.34 3.39 7.13
C TRP A 139 15.61 4.71 6.43
N CYS A 140 16.57 4.73 5.51
CA CYS A 140 16.89 5.90 4.70
C CYS A 140 17.38 5.50 3.29
N TYR A 141 17.50 6.49 2.42
CA TYR A 141 18.13 6.33 1.12
C TYR A 141 18.90 7.57 0.72
N GLU A 142 19.91 7.39 -0.11
CA GLU A 142 20.81 8.44 -0.59
C GLU A 142 21.02 8.26 -2.11
N VAL A 143 21.20 9.37 -2.82
CA VAL A 143 21.46 9.39 -4.26
C VAL A 143 22.91 9.78 -4.49
N GLU A 144 23.62 8.99 -5.28
CA GLU A 144 25.01 9.20 -5.65
C GLU A 144 25.14 9.07 -7.18
N ASP A 145 25.36 10.21 -7.85
CA ASP A 145 25.47 10.33 -9.30
C ASP A 145 24.31 9.65 -10.07
N ALA A 146 24.57 8.51 -10.70
CA ALA A 146 23.63 7.75 -11.51
C ALA A 146 23.05 6.53 -10.77
N THR A 147 23.26 6.44 -9.46
CA THR A 147 22.80 5.33 -8.62
C THR A 147 22.22 5.84 -7.31
N TRP A 148 21.62 4.94 -6.54
CA TRP A 148 21.17 5.24 -5.19
C TRP A 148 21.46 4.06 -4.25
N SER A 149 21.42 4.34 -2.96
CA SER A 149 21.61 3.35 -1.90
C SER A 149 20.46 3.41 -0.90
N PHE A 150 20.08 2.26 -0.36
CA PHE A 150 19.07 2.10 0.68
C PHE A 150 19.71 1.51 1.93
N ARG A 151 19.25 1.91 3.11
CA ARG A 151 19.72 1.36 4.40
C ARG A 151 18.57 1.21 5.39
N ASP A 152 18.57 0.10 6.12
CA ASP A 152 17.72 -0.17 7.27
C ASP A 152 18.48 -0.98 8.34
N ALA A 153 17.77 -1.47 9.36
CA ALA A 153 18.33 -2.29 10.42
C ALA A 153 18.92 -3.63 9.94
N ALA A 154 18.47 -4.15 8.79
CA ALA A 154 18.92 -5.41 8.23
C ALA A 154 20.13 -5.25 7.29
N GLY A 155 20.53 -4.03 6.94
CA GLY A 155 21.74 -3.75 6.18
C GLY A 155 21.59 -2.64 5.15
N ALA A 156 22.49 -2.62 4.17
CA ALA A 156 22.49 -1.65 3.09
C ALA A 156 22.48 -2.33 1.72
N LEU A 157 21.70 -1.76 0.80
CA LEU A 157 21.72 -2.06 -0.62
C LEU A 157 22.39 -0.89 -1.33
N SER A 158 23.51 -1.13 -2.00
CA SER A 158 24.33 -0.08 -2.59
C SER A 158 24.38 -0.17 -4.11
N ARG A 159 24.51 0.99 -4.76
CA ARG A 159 24.61 1.14 -6.22
C ARG A 159 23.41 0.53 -6.96
N LEU A 160 22.21 0.77 -6.44
CA LEU A 160 20.97 0.43 -7.11
C LEU A 160 20.77 1.36 -8.32
N PRO A 161 20.20 0.85 -9.43
CA PRO A 161 19.91 1.69 -10.58
C PRO A 161 18.84 2.73 -10.23
N LEU A 162 18.94 3.92 -10.81
CA LEU A 162 17.88 4.92 -10.66
C LEU A 162 16.56 4.40 -11.24
N PRO A 163 15.46 4.48 -10.48
CA PRO A 163 14.17 3.97 -10.92
C PRO A 163 13.55 4.88 -12.00
N GLN A 164 12.67 4.30 -12.81
CA GLN A 164 11.80 5.04 -13.75
C GLN A 164 10.56 5.65 -13.07
N VAL A 165 10.39 5.39 -11.77
CA VAL A 165 9.35 5.96 -10.91
C VAL A 165 9.99 6.94 -9.91
N PRO A 166 9.22 7.82 -9.24
CA PRO A 166 9.78 8.68 -8.22
C PRO A 166 10.57 7.90 -7.17
N LEU A 167 11.83 8.28 -6.96
CA LEU A 167 12.73 7.59 -6.04
C LEU A 167 12.18 7.42 -4.61
N PRO A 168 11.47 8.40 -4.00
CA PRO A 168 10.84 8.18 -2.69
C PRO A 168 9.91 6.96 -2.67
N ASN A 169 9.17 6.71 -3.76
CA ASN A 169 8.24 5.59 -3.87
C ASN A 169 9.01 4.27 -4.01
N ALA A 170 10.07 4.24 -4.81
CA ALA A 170 10.94 3.06 -4.95
C ALA A 170 11.59 2.69 -3.60
N ALA A 171 12.12 3.66 -2.87
CA ALA A 171 12.69 3.43 -1.54
C ALA A 171 11.64 2.94 -0.52
N THR A 172 10.43 3.48 -0.56
CA THR A 172 9.32 3.03 0.29
C THR A 172 8.91 1.59 -0.05
N ALA A 173 8.88 1.23 -1.33
CA ALA A 173 8.61 -0.14 -1.76
C ALA A 173 9.68 -1.12 -1.28
N VAL A 174 10.97 -0.74 -1.36
CA VAL A 174 12.08 -1.55 -0.80
C VAL A 174 11.94 -1.72 0.71
N ALA A 175 11.60 -0.66 1.45
CA ALA A 175 11.36 -0.75 2.88
C ALA A 175 10.20 -1.70 3.22
N ALA A 176 9.07 -1.59 2.50
CA ALA A 176 7.92 -2.49 2.66
C ALA A 176 8.27 -3.95 2.34
N LEU A 177 9.02 -4.19 1.27
CA LEU A 177 9.44 -5.53 0.88
C LEU A 177 10.35 -6.15 1.94
N ARG A 178 11.34 -5.41 2.45
CA ARG A 178 12.24 -5.91 3.50
C ARG A 178 11.52 -6.13 4.83
N ALA A 179 10.55 -5.28 5.16
CA ALA A 179 9.71 -5.43 6.35
C ALA A 179 8.76 -6.65 6.26
N SER A 180 8.40 -7.10 5.06
CA SER A 180 7.46 -8.21 4.85
C SER A 180 8.01 -9.58 5.27
N GLY A 181 9.34 -9.73 5.31
CA GLY A 181 9.99 -11.02 5.54
C GLY A 181 9.88 -12.00 4.37
N LEU A 182 9.36 -11.58 3.22
CA LEU A 182 9.38 -12.38 1.99
C LEU A 182 10.84 -12.63 1.55
N ALA A 183 11.11 -13.87 1.15
CA ALA A 183 12.42 -14.25 0.61
C ALA A 183 12.56 -13.73 -0.83
N VAL A 184 13.20 -12.57 -0.99
CA VAL A 184 13.49 -11.98 -2.30
C VAL A 184 15.00 -11.89 -2.48
N ASP A 185 15.49 -12.33 -3.63
CA ASP A 185 16.90 -12.20 -4.00
C ASP A 185 17.23 -10.72 -4.24
N ASP A 186 18.29 -10.22 -3.60
CA ASP A 186 18.81 -8.86 -3.80
C ASP A 186 19.13 -8.57 -5.28
N ALA A 187 19.39 -9.60 -6.10
CA ALA A 187 19.56 -9.47 -7.54
C ALA A 187 18.32 -8.94 -8.27
N ILE A 188 17.11 -9.13 -7.72
CA ILE A 188 15.85 -8.62 -8.31
C ILE A 188 15.71 -7.11 -8.12
N LEU A 189 16.39 -6.54 -7.12
CA LEU A 189 16.37 -5.11 -6.83
C LEU A 189 17.38 -4.30 -7.68
N ARG A 190 18.22 -5.00 -8.46
CA ARG A 190 19.29 -4.44 -9.29
C ARG A 190 18.92 -4.47 -10.77
#